data_AF-A0A257SF57-F1
#
_entry.id   AF-A0A257SF57-F1
#
_cell.length_a   1.000
_cell.length_b   1.000
_cell.length_c   1.000
_cell.angle_alpha   90.00
_cell.angle_beta   90.00
_cell.angle_gamma   90.00
#
_symmetry.space_group_name_H-M   'P 1'
#
loop_
_entity.id
_entity.type
_entity.pdbx_description
1 polymer ?
#
loop_
_entity_poly.entity_id
_entity_poly.type
_entity_poly.pdbx_seq_one_letter_code
_entity_poly.pdbx_strand_id
1 'polypeptide(L)'
;MSDSERITIPAETSVAIVALIVGIVALNYLPVGGFYDDGLYAILAKSLATGHGYRFLNLPGAPAAVHYPPGYPLLLALFWKVAPSFPANLVWLKLINVVLLAVVAWEACRYAVRVLMLTPWVAVLATVLGTMTIPILVLNNMLLSESFFLALLIPALILGDEMARHEPSRREALWLGVLSGAVVLVRSIGVMLIVAVALVWLARRAWRAAAWYLGASVVVWSPWLLWSSRHAHDVPALLQGSYGGYTGWFMDGVHAGGLPFLVATIRVNAVRL
;
A
#
# COMPACT_ATOMS: atom_id res chain seq x y z
N MET A 1 50.67 1.10 13.69
CA MET A 1 49.45 0.30 13.95
C MET A 1 48.29 1.15 13.44
N SER A 2 47.77 0.82 12.25
CA SER A 2 46.64 1.57 11.68
C SER A 2 45.38 1.20 12.47
N ASP A 3 44.71 2.20 13.02
CA ASP A 3 43.33 2.06 13.48
C ASP A 3 42.51 1.52 12.32
N SER A 4 42.14 0.25 12.39
CA SER A 4 41.12 -0.30 11.51
C SER A 4 39.82 0.40 11.89
N GLU A 5 39.42 1.40 11.10
CA GLU A 5 38.07 1.94 11.11
C GLU A 5 37.11 0.76 10.96
N ARG A 6 36.55 0.28 12.08
CA ARG A 6 35.49 -0.72 12.04
C ARG A 6 34.30 -0.01 11.42
N ILE A 7 34.03 -0.30 10.15
CA ILE A 7 32.81 0.13 9.48
C ILE A 7 31.62 -0.39 10.31
N THR A 8 31.01 0.50 11.09
CA THR A 8 29.83 0.18 11.89
C THR A 8 28.60 0.33 11.00
N ILE A 9 28.04 -0.81 10.58
CA ILE A 9 26.80 -0.81 9.81
C ILE A 9 25.66 -0.34 10.74
N PRO A 10 24.84 0.65 10.35
CA PRO A 10 23.68 1.07 11.14
C PRO A 10 22.72 -0.09 11.43
N ALA A 11 22.03 -0.04 12.56
CA ALA A 11 21.10 -1.09 12.98
C ALA A 11 19.98 -1.29 11.94
N GLU A 12 19.43 -0.19 11.41
CA GLU A 12 18.40 -0.22 10.38
C GLU A 12 18.86 -0.94 9.10
N THR A 13 20.10 -0.70 8.65
CA THR A 13 20.68 -1.34 7.47
C THR A 13 20.92 -2.83 7.72
N SER A 14 21.41 -3.18 8.91
CA SER A 14 21.61 -4.59 9.28
C SER A 14 20.30 -5.37 9.27
N VAL A 15 19.23 -4.81 9.85
CA VAL A 15 17.91 -5.46 9.88
C VAL A 15 17.31 -5.58 8.49
N ALA A 16 17.49 -4.58 7.62
CA ALA A 16 17.03 -4.64 6.24
C ALA A 16 17.73 -5.74 5.44
N ILE A 17 19.05 -5.90 5.61
CA ILE A 17 19.81 -6.99 4.97
C ILE A 17 19.31 -8.35 5.48
N VAL A 18 19.07 -8.49 6.78
CA VAL A 18 18.51 -9.72 7.35
C VAL A 18 17.11 -9.99 6.82
N ALA A 19 16.22 -8.98 6.74
CA ALA A 19 14.89 -9.12 6.14
C ALA A 19 14.98 -9.60 4.69
N LEU A 20 15.91 -9.03 3.91
CA LEU A 20 16.13 -9.41 2.53
C LEU A 20 16.59 -10.87 2.42
N ILE A 21 17.60 -11.28 3.21
CA ILE A 21 18.11 -12.65 3.20
C ILE A 21 17.04 -13.65 3.65
N VAL A 22 16.38 -13.38 4.78
CA VAL A 22 15.32 -14.25 5.31
C VAL A 22 14.15 -14.34 4.33
N GLY A 23 13.74 -13.23 3.73
CA GLY A 23 12.70 -13.20 2.71
C GLY A 23 13.08 -14.00 1.47
N ILE A 24 14.33 -13.90 0.99
CA ILE A 24 14.84 -14.71 -0.13
C ILE A 24 14.85 -16.20 0.23
N VAL A 25 15.31 -16.56 1.43
CA VAL A 25 15.31 -17.96 1.90
C VAL A 25 13.88 -18.50 2.05
N ALA A 26 12.94 -17.65 2.46
CA ALA A 26 11.53 -17.98 2.58
C ALA A 26 10.79 -17.98 1.24
N LEU A 27 11.42 -17.59 0.12
CA LEU A 27 10.76 -17.58 -1.20
C LEU A 27 10.30 -18.99 -1.55
N ASN A 28 9.01 -19.12 -1.85
CA ASN A 28 8.42 -20.38 -2.26
C ASN A 28 8.00 -20.39 -3.72
N TYR A 29 7.95 -21.59 -4.30
CA TYR A 29 7.47 -21.84 -5.66
C TYR A 29 5.96 -22.09 -5.73
N LEU A 30 5.20 -21.75 -4.68
CA LEU A 30 3.75 -21.93 -4.70
C LEU A 30 3.13 -21.04 -5.80
N PRO A 31 2.10 -21.53 -6.51
CA PRO A 31 1.40 -20.74 -7.50
C PRO A 31 0.71 -19.53 -6.84
N VAL A 32 0.46 -18.50 -7.65
CA VAL A 32 -0.42 -17.39 -7.26
C VAL A 32 -1.89 -17.81 -7.35
N GLY A 33 -2.75 -17.22 -6.53
CA GLY A 33 -4.16 -17.60 -6.38
C GLY A 33 -4.42 -18.61 -5.26
N GLY A 34 -3.43 -18.84 -4.39
CA GLY A 34 -3.64 -19.54 -3.12
C GLY A 34 -4.43 -18.68 -2.12
N PHE A 35 -4.38 -17.36 -2.28
CA PHE A 35 -5.31 -16.41 -1.70
C PHE A 35 -6.20 -15.82 -2.81
N TYR A 36 -7.27 -15.14 -2.42
CA TYR A 36 -8.14 -14.53 -3.43
C TYR A 36 -7.44 -13.33 -4.10
N ASP A 37 -6.88 -12.44 -3.29
CA ASP A 37 -6.30 -11.17 -3.74
C ASP A 37 -5.01 -11.34 -4.57
N ASP A 38 -4.14 -12.30 -4.23
CA ASP A 38 -2.85 -12.46 -4.92
C ASP A 38 -3.03 -12.89 -6.38
N GLY A 39 -4.01 -13.76 -6.64
CA GLY A 39 -4.43 -14.13 -7.98
C GLY A 39 -4.94 -12.92 -8.77
N LEU A 40 -5.77 -12.09 -8.14
CA LEU A 40 -6.31 -10.88 -8.80
C LEU A 40 -5.21 -9.86 -9.10
N TYR A 41 -4.29 -9.59 -8.17
CA TYR A 41 -3.16 -8.70 -8.44
C TYR A 41 -2.28 -9.21 -9.60
N ALA A 42 -2.03 -10.54 -9.69
CA ALA A 42 -1.31 -11.13 -10.81
C ALA A 42 -2.05 -10.96 -12.16
N ILE A 43 -3.37 -11.16 -12.17
CA ILE A 43 -4.22 -10.98 -13.36
C ILE A 43 -4.20 -9.52 -13.83
N LEU A 44 -4.31 -8.57 -12.90
CA LEU A 44 -4.30 -7.14 -13.21
C LEU A 44 -2.95 -6.67 -13.74
N ALA A 45 -1.86 -7.17 -13.15
CA ALA A 45 -0.51 -6.93 -13.64
C ALA A 45 -0.33 -7.45 -15.08
N LYS A 46 -0.77 -8.69 -15.34
CA LYS A 46 -0.76 -9.28 -16.69
C LYS A 46 -1.58 -8.45 -17.68
N SER A 47 -2.78 -8.02 -17.28
CA SER A 47 -3.68 -7.21 -18.13
C SER A 47 -3.02 -5.91 -18.57
N LEU A 48 -2.39 -5.19 -17.64
CA LEU A 48 -1.62 -3.98 -17.93
C LEU A 48 -0.39 -4.27 -18.80
N ALA A 49 0.38 -5.31 -18.47
CA ALA A 49 1.62 -5.65 -19.17
C ALA A 49 1.39 -6.06 -20.63
N THR A 50 0.28 -6.74 -20.90
CA THR A 50 -0.10 -7.25 -22.22
C THR A 50 -0.97 -6.31 -23.04
N GLY A 51 -1.27 -5.11 -22.53
CA GLY A 51 -2.01 -4.08 -23.28
C GLY A 51 -3.53 -4.26 -23.32
N HIS A 52 -4.10 -5.12 -22.47
CA HIS A 52 -5.56 -5.30 -22.38
C HIS A 52 -6.26 -4.20 -21.55
N GLY A 53 -5.51 -3.22 -21.06
CA GLY A 53 -5.99 -2.21 -20.11
C GLY A 53 -6.09 -2.76 -18.68
N TYR A 54 -6.79 -2.05 -17.79
CA TYR A 54 -6.95 -2.46 -16.39
C TYR A 54 -8.25 -3.27 -16.23
N ARG A 55 -8.20 -4.58 -16.49
CA ARG A 55 -9.37 -5.45 -16.63
C ARG A 55 -9.17 -6.82 -15.95
N PHE A 56 -10.26 -7.42 -15.49
CA PHE A 56 -10.25 -8.77 -14.90
C PHE A 56 -10.29 -9.84 -16.00
N LEU A 57 -9.11 -10.22 -16.52
CA LEU A 57 -8.99 -11.19 -17.63
C LEU A 57 -9.52 -12.60 -17.32
N ASN A 58 -9.72 -12.91 -16.03
CA ASN A 58 -10.25 -14.18 -15.57
C ASN A 58 -11.79 -14.27 -15.66
N LEU A 59 -12.47 -13.18 -16.00
CA LEU A 59 -13.93 -13.13 -16.10
C LEU A 59 -14.38 -13.05 -17.57
N PRO A 60 -15.54 -13.64 -17.92
CA PRO A 60 -16.14 -13.48 -19.25
C PRO A 60 -16.32 -12.00 -19.61
N GLY A 61 -15.95 -11.64 -20.84
CA GLY A 61 -16.00 -10.24 -21.31
C GLY A 61 -14.93 -9.32 -20.74
N ALA A 62 -14.06 -9.82 -19.84
CA ALA A 62 -12.98 -9.07 -19.19
C ALA A 62 -13.45 -7.69 -18.72
N PRO A 63 -14.36 -7.57 -17.73
CA PRO A 63 -14.85 -6.28 -17.27
C PRO A 63 -13.71 -5.43 -16.69
N ALA A 64 -13.92 -4.11 -16.67
CA ALA A 64 -12.98 -3.19 -16.04
C ALA A 64 -12.73 -3.55 -14.58
N ALA A 65 -11.47 -3.46 -14.16
CA ALA A 65 -11.10 -3.79 -12.80
C ALA A 65 -11.27 -2.59 -11.88
N VAL A 66 -12.39 -2.50 -11.17
CA VAL A 66 -12.72 -1.33 -10.33
C VAL A 66 -12.53 -1.56 -8.82
N HIS A 67 -12.19 -2.79 -8.42
CA HIS A 67 -12.05 -3.18 -7.01
C HIS A 67 -10.75 -2.65 -6.39
N TYR A 68 -9.60 -3.07 -6.92
CA TYR A 68 -8.29 -2.71 -6.37
C TYR A 68 -7.73 -1.45 -7.04
N PRO A 69 -7.08 -0.56 -6.29
CA PRO A 69 -6.31 0.54 -6.86
C PRO A 69 -5.14 0.06 -7.75
N PRO A 70 -4.74 0.85 -8.77
CA PRO A 70 -3.84 0.39 -9.82
C PRO A 70 -2.35 0.38 -9.45
N GLY A 71 -1.95 1.00 -8.33
CA GLY A 71 -0.55 1.23 -7.98
C GLY A 71 0.28 -0.04 -7.85
N TYR A 72 -0.21 -1.03 -7.09
CA TYR A 72 0.51 -2.31 -6.94
C TYR A 72 0.48 -3.16 -8.23
N PRO A 73 -0.66 -3.34 -8.93
CA PRO A 73 -0.66 -3.93 -10.27
C PRO A 73 0.26 -3.27 -11.28
N LEU A 74 0.38 -1.94 -11.25
CA LEU A 74 1.26 -1.22 -12.16
C LEU A 74 2.73 -1.54 -11.87
N LEU A 75 3.12 -1.58 -10.59
CA LEU A 75 4.46 -2.02 -10.18
C LEU A 75 4.73 -3.43 -10.70
N LEU A 76 3.84 -4.39 -10.42
CA LEU A 76 3.98 -5.77 -10.89
C LEU A 76 4.02 -5.87 -12.43
N ALA A 77 3.25 -5.04 -13.14
CA ALA A 77 3.25 -5.01 -14.60
C ALA A 77 4.59 -4.59 -15.20
N LEU A 78 5.36 -3.72 -14.52
CA LEU A 78 6.72 -3.36 -14.94
C LEU A 78 7.63 -4.59 -14.91
N PHE A 79 7.60 -5.38 -13.83
CA PHE A 79 8.37 -6.61 -13.72
C PHE A 79 7.88 -7.69 -14.68
N TRP A 80 6.56 -7.75 -14.94
CA TRP A 80 6.00 -8.64 -15.94
C TRP A 80 6.53 -8.32 -17.35
N LYS A 81 6.71 -7.04 -17.71
CA LYS A 81 7.29 -6.67 -19.01
C LYS A 81 8.75 -7.10 -19.16
N VAL A 82 9.52 -7.09 -18.07
CA VAL A 82 10.92 -7.55 -18.05
C VAL A 82 10.99 -9.07 -18.16
N ALA A 83 10.11 -9.79 -17.44
CA ALA A 83 10.00 -11.24 -17.48
C ALA A 83 8.56 -11.65 -17.85
N PRO A 84 8.21 -11.78 -19.14
CA PRO A 84 6.83 -12.01 -19.56
C PRO A 84 6.38 -13.48 -19.50
N SER A 85 7.31 -14.42 -19.36
CA SER A 85 7.02 -15.85 -19.39
C SER A 85 6.37 -16.31 -18.07
N PHE A 86 5.05 -16.51 -18.10
CA PHE A 86 4.30 -17.04 -16.97
C PHE A 86 4.18 -18.57 -17.05
N PRO A 87 4.34 -19.32 -15.93
CA PRO A 87 4.53 -18.86 -14.55
C PRO A 87 6.00 -18.63 -14.14
N ALA A 88 6.97 -18.75 -15.05
CA ALA A 88 8.41 -18.59 -14.72
C ALA A 88 8.75 -17.21 -14.13
N ASN A 89 7.94 -16.19 -14.43
CA ASN A 89 8.12 -14.83 -13.94
C ASN A 89 7.66 -14.60 -12.49
N LEU A 90 6.93 -15.54 -11.90
CA LEU A 90 6.41 -15.41 -10.53
C LEU A 90 7.51 -15.17 -9.49
N VAL A 91 8.70 -15.75 -9.69
CA VAL A 91 9.85 -15.53 -8.81
C VAL A 91 10.23 -14.05 -8.74
N TRP A 92 10.19 -13.34 -9.88
CA TRP A 92 10.52 -11.91 -9.95
C TRP A 92 9.42 -11.05 -9.30
N LEU A 93 8.16 -11.42 -9.50
CA LEU A 93 7.02 -10.75 -8.87
C LEU A 93 7.00 -10.91 -7.35
N LYS A 94 7.42 -12.07 -6.83
CA LYS A 94 7.57 -12.28 -5.38
C LYS A 94 8.82 -11.60 -4.82
N LEU A 95 9.91 -11.58 -5.59
CA LEU A 95 11.14 -10.93 -5.17
C LEU A 95 10.96 -9.42 -4.91
N ILE A 96 10.12 -8.73 -5.69
CA ILE A 96 9.83 -7.32 -5.40
C ILE A 96 9.12 -7.15 -4.06
N ASN A 97 8.22 -8.06 -3.65
CA ASN A 97 7.63 -8.02 -2.30
C ASN A 97 8.67 -8.23 -1.20
N VAL A 98 9.66 -9.10 -1.42
CA VAL A 98 10.77 -9.32 -0.48
C VAL A 98 11.63 -8.06 -0.35
N VAL A 99 11.95 -7.41 -1.46
CA VAL A 99 12.68 -6.12 -1.46
C VAL A 99 11.89 -5.04 -0.73
N LEU A 100 10.58 -4.95 -0.99
CA LEU A 100 9.71 -4.00 -0.30
C LEU A 100 9.62 -4.27 1.20
N LEU A 101 9.60 -5.53 1.63
CA LEU A 101 9.63 -5.87 3.05
C LEU A 101 10.94 -5.46 3.72
N ALA A 102 12.08 -5.60 3.02
CA ALA A 102 13.36 -5.12 3.51
C ALA A 102 13.38 -3.59 3.66
N VAL A 103 12.76 -2.85 2.73
CA VAL A 103 12.55 -1.41 2.85
C VAL A 103 11.66 -1.09 4.06
N VAL A 104 10.54 -1.77 4.23
CA VAL A 104 9.66 -1.60 5.40
C VAL A 104 10.41 -1.85 6.71
N ALA A 105 11.24 -2.90 6.77
CA ALA A 105 12.04 -3.21 7.94
C ALA A 105 13.08 -2.11 8.22
N TRP A 106 13.74 -1.59 7.18
CA TRP A 106 14.65 -0.46 7.31
C TRP A 106 13.95 0.78 7.88
N GLU A 107 12.82 1.16 7.30
CA GLU A 107 12.04 2.35 7.70
C GLU A 107 11.48 2.21 9.10
N ALA A 108 10.93 1.04 9.46
CA ALA A 108 10.40 0.77 10.79
C ALA A 108 11.49 0.81 11.86
N CYS A 109 12.66 0.22 11.60
CA CYS A 109 13.78 0.26 12.55
C CYS A 109 14.31 1.70 12.69
N ARG A 110 14.45 2.43 11.57
CA ARG A 110 14.86 3.84 11.59
C ARG A 110 13.87 4.70 12.38
N TYR A 111 12.56 4.48 12.19
CA TYR A 111 11.50 5.16 12.92
C TYR A 111 11.57 4.87 14.43
N ALA A 112 11.72 3.60 14.79
CA ALA A 112 11.84 3.16 16.17
C ALA A 112 13.05 3.80 16.89
N VAL A 113 14.20 3.90 16.21
CA VAL A 113 15.41 4.52 16.79
C VAL A 113 15.29 6.04 16.83
N ARG A 114 14.87 6.68 15.75
CA ARG A 114 15.00 8.14 15.59
C ARG A 114 13.78 8.94 16.03
N VAL A 115 12.60 8.34 16.02
CA VAL A 115 11.34 9.02 16.38
C VAL A 115 10.82 8.52 17.72
N LEU A 116 10.77 7.20 17.92
CA LEU A 116 10.34 6.63 19.20
C LEU A 116 11.46 6.61 20.25
N MET A 117 12.69 6.95 19.87
CA MET A 117 13.86 6.99 20.75
C MET A 117 14.11 5.66 21.49
N LEU A 118 13.76 4.53 20.86
CA LEU A 118 14.03 3.21 21.40
C LEU A 118 15.53 2.91 21.33
N THR A 119 16.02 2.10 22.27
CA THR A 119 17.39 1.60 22.17
C THR A 119 17.55 0.75 20.90
N PRO A 120 18.73 0.74 20.24
CA PRO A 120 18.93 0.03 18.98
C PRO A 120 18.51 -1.44 19.05
N TRP A 121 18.79 -2.13 20.15
CA TRP A 121 18.38 -3.52 20.35
C TRP A 121 16.87 -3.73 20.41
N VAL A 122 16.14 -2.85 21.10
CA VAL A 122 14.68 -2.93 21.18
C VAL A 122 14.05 -2.60 19.82
N ALA A 123 14.58 -1.60 19.10
CA ALA A 123 14.14 -1.26 17.76
C ALA A 123 14.34 -2.42 16.76
N VAL A 124 15.51 -3.07 16.81
CA VAL A 124 15.83 -4.27 16.01
C VAL A 124 14.86 -5.39 16.34
N LEU A 125 14.67 -5.71 17.63
CA LEU A 125 13.78 -6.79 18.06
C LEU A 125 12.34 -6.53 17.64
N ALA A 126 11.82 -5.33 17.88
CA ALA A 126 10.46 -4.95 17.47
C ALA A 126 10.27 -5.05 15.95
N THR A 127 11.27 -4.61 15.17
CA THR A 127 11.23 -4.69 13.71
C THR A 127 11.26 -6.13 13.21
N VAL A 128 12.13 -6.98 13.78
CA VAL A 128 12.19 -8.41 13.44
C VAL A 128 10.86 -9.10 13.75
N LEU A 129 10.27 -8.84 14.93
CA LEU A 129 8.96 -9.38 15.30
C LEU A 129 7.84 -8.85 14.40
N GLY A 130 7.92 -7.61 13.93
CA GLY A 130 6.92 -7.01 13.04
C GLY A 130 7.03 -7.43 11.58
N THR A 131 8.20 -7.89 11.12
CA THR A 131 8.46 -8.11 9.68
C THR A 131 8.90 -9.53 9.32
N MET A 132 9.42 -10.31 10.27
CA MET A 132 10.06 -11.61 9.99
C MET A 132 9.41 -12.77 10.73
N THR A 133 8.15 -12.62 11.17
CA THR A 133 7.38 -13.75 11.71
C THR A 133 6.85 -14.64 10.58
N ILE A 134 6.60 -15.92 10.88
CA ILE A 134 6.08 -16.87 9.90
C ILE A 134 4.84 -16.34 9.16
N PRO A 135 3.81 -15.77 9.82
CA PRO A 135 2.65 -15.24 9.11
C PRO A 135 2.99 -14.12 8.12
N ILE A 136 3.88 -13.19 8.50
CA ILE A 136 4.30 -12.09 7.63
C ILE A 136 5.11 -12.61 6.45
N LEU A 137 6.03 -13.55 6.65
CA LEU A 137 6.81 -14.15 5.58
C LEU A 137 5.93 -14.94 4.59
N VAL A 138 4.90 -15.62 5.08
CA VAL A 138 3.91 -16.31 4.24
C VAL A 138 3.09 -15.31 3.42
N LEU A 139 2.56 -14.25 4.05
CA LEU A 139 1.80 -13.21 3.36
C LEU A 139 2.65 -12.43 2.36
N ASN A 140 3.92 -12.15 2.68
CA ASN A 140 4.83 -11.45 1.77
C ASN A 140 5.19 -12.28 0.54
N ASN A 141 5.20 -13.60 0.67
CA ASN A 141 5.35 -14.54 -0.46
C ASN A 141 4.12 -14.60 -1.38
N MET A 142 2.97 -14.11 -0.92
CA MET A 142 1.81 -13.89 -1.76
C MET A 142 1.93 -12.51 -2.41
N LEU A 143 1.41 -12.35 -3.63
CA LEU A 143 1.43 -11.07 -4.35
C LEU A 143 0.39 -10.11 -3.75
N LEU A 144 0.66 -9.65 -2.54
CA LEU A 144 -0.16 -8.73 -1.78
C LEU A 144 0.49 -7.35 -1.75
N SER A 145 -0.35 -6.31 -1.78
CA SER A 145 0.05 -4.89 -1.85
C SER A 145 0.66 -4.32 -0.56
N GLU A 146 0.62 -5.07 0.53
CA GLU A 146 0.81 -4.60 1.92
C GLU A 146 2.21 -4.04 2.12
N SER A 147 3.24 -4.75 1.65
CA SER A 147 4.62 -4.29 1.75
C SER A 147 4.87 -3.04 0.91
N PHE A 148 4.25 -2.93 -0.28
CA PHE A 148 4.35 -1.71 -1.08
C PHE A 148 3.63 -0.53 -0.41
N PHE A 149 2.45 -0.79 0.14
CA PHE A 149 1.68 0.20 0.86
C PHE A 149 2.45 0.73 2.07
N LEU A 150 3.03 -0.15 2.90
CA LEU A 150 3.81 0.25 4.07
C LEU A 150 5.08 1.02 3.69
N ALA A 151 5.78 0.62 2.62
CA ALA A 151 6.97 1.31 2.12
C ALA A 151 6.69 2.75 1.64
N LEU A 152 5.43 3.08 1.33
CA LEU A 152 5.02 4.46 1.02
C LEU A 152 4.39 5.16 2.24
N LEU A 153 3.63 4.43 3.05
CA LEU A 153 2.90 4.98 4.19
C LEU A 153 3.86 5.44 5.30
N ILE A 154 4.87 4.64 5.66
CA ILE A 154 5.76 4.97 6.79
C ILE A 154 6.51 6.29 6.52
N PRO A 155 7.15 6.51 5.37
CA PRO A 155 7.79 7.78 5.06
C PRO A 155 6.79 8.94 5.04
N ALA A 156 5.57 8.72 4.53
CA ALA A 156 4.55 9.75 4.50
C ALA A 156 4.11 10.17 5.91
N LEU A 157 3.99 9.22 6.84
CA LEU A 157 3.69 9.51 8.25
C LEU A 157 4.83 10.27 8.92
N ILE A 158 6.08 9.87 8.68
CA ILE A 158 7.26 10.54 9.25
C ILE A 158 7.35 11.98 8.74
N LEU A 159 7.24 12.19 7.43
CA LEU A 159 7.27 13.51 6.83
C LEU A 159 6.08 14.36 7.29
N GLY A 160 4.88 13.76 7.40
CA GLY A 160 3.70 14.45 7.93
C GLY A 160 3.87 14.91 9.37
N ASP A 161 4.44 14.07 10.25
CA ASP A 161 4.73 14.44 11.65
C ASP A 161 5.81 15.51 11.75
N GLU A 162 6.91 15.38 11.00
CA GLU A 162 7.99 16.37 10.96
C GLU A 162 7.47 17.73 10.49
N MET A 163 6.77 17.74 9.36
CA MET A 163 6.18 18.95 8.79
C MET A 163 5.08 19.53 9.65
N ALA A 164 4.41 18.74 10.49
CA ALA A 164 3.45 19.29 11.45
C ALA A 164 4.14 20.15 12.53
N ARG A 165 5.40 19.86 12.89
CA ARG A 165 6.15 20.56 13.95
C ARG A 165 6.61 21.97 13.56
N HIS A 166 6.58 22.30 12.28
CA HIS A 166 6.88 23.63 11.76
C HIS A 166 5.78 24.09 10.79
N GLU A 167 5.86 25.29 10.25
CA GLU A 167 4.97 25.70 9.15
C GLU A 167 5.49 25.08 7.84
N PRO A 168 4.72 24.21 7.16
CA PRO A 168 5.19 23.57 5.93
C PRO A 168 5.22 24.59 4.78
N SER A 169 6.29 24.58 4.01
CA SER A 169 6.34 25.30 2.73
C SER A 169 5.34 24.70 1.73
N ARG A 170 4.96 25.49 0.71
CA ARG A 170 4.10 25.03 -0.40
C ARG A 170 4.65 23.76 -1.05
N ARG A 171 5.97 23.68 -1.26
CA ARG A 171 6.61 22.55 -1.93
C ARG A 171 6.51 21.27 -1.10
N GLU A 172 6.72 21.37 0.21
CA GLU A 172 6.57 20.25 1.15
C GLU A 172 5.14 19.73 1.20
N ALA A 173 4.16 20.63 1.32
CA ALA A 173 2.74 20.28 1.28
C ALA A 173 2.34 19.57 -0.02
N LEU A 174 2.82 20.06 -1.17
CA LEU A 174 2.57 19.43 -2.47
C LEU A 174 3.18 18.03 -2.55
N TRP A 175 4.44 17.85 -2.15
CA TRP A 175 5.09 16.53 -2.20
C TRP A 175 4.44 15.51 -1.28
N LEU A 176 4.13 15.91 -0.05
CA LEU A 176 3.43 15.05 0.89
C LEU A 176 2.05 14.68 0.35
N GLY A 177 1.38 15.60 -0.35
CA GLY A 177 0.09 15.35 -0.99
C GLY A 177 0.21 14.35 -2.16
N VAL A 178 1.21 14.51 -3.02
CA VAL A 178 1.51 13.54 -4.08
C VAL A 178 1.79 12.14 -3.51
N LEU A 179 2.62 12.06 -2.48
CA LEU A 179 2.94 10.81 -1.80
C LEU A 179 1.70 10.18 -1.16
N SER A 180 0.87 10.97 -0.48
CA SER A 180 -0.37 10.48 0.14
C SER A 180 -1.37 10.00 -0.91
N GLY A 181 -1.50 10.70 -2.05
CA GLY A 181 -2.28 10.23 -3.19
C GLY A 181 -1.75 8.91 -3.76
N ALA A 182 -0.43 8.75 -3.87
CA ALA A 182 0.19 7.50 -4.31
C ALA A 182 -0.10 6.34 -3.33
N VAL A 183 -0.09 6.59 -2.03
CA VAL A 183 -0.49 5.61 -0.99
C VAL A 183 -1.93 5.12 -1.23
N VAL A 184 -2.87 6.03 -1.54
CA VAL A 184 -4.26 5.67 -1.89
C VAL A 184 -4.32 4.82 -3.16
N LEU A 185 -3.49 5.13 -4.15
CA LEU A 185 -3.41 4.36 -5.39
C LEU A 185 -2.82 2.96 -5.19
N VAL A 186 -2.17 2.67 -4.06
CA VAL A 186 -1.78 1.29 -3.71
C VAL A 186 -2.91 0.58 -2.94
N ARG A 187 -3.51 1.24 -1.95
CA ARG A 187 -4.67 0.73 -1.21
C ARG A 187 -5.63 1.86 -0.83
N SER A 188 -6.93 1.64 -0.98
CA SER A 188 -7.98 2.64 -0.73
C SER A 188 -8.00 3.17 0.70
N ILE A 189 -7.64 2.33 1.69
CA ILE A 189 -7.53 2.73 3.11
C ILE A 189 -6.49 3.83 3.34
N GLY A 190 -5.56 4.03 2.40
CA GLY A 190 -4.62 5.16 2.39
C GLY A 190 -5.30 6.53 2.47
N VAL A 191 -6.59 6.64 2.15
CA VAL A 191 -7.35 7.88 2.29
C VAL A 191 -7.35 8.40 3.73
N MET A 192 -7.19 7.50 4.72
CA MET A 192 -7.09 7.88 6.13
C MET A 192 -5.83 8.69 6.45
N LEU A 193 -4.74 8.49 5.70
CA LEU A 193 -3.56 9.35 5.81
C LEU A 193 -3.89 10.79 5.37
N ILE A 194 -4.60 10.94 4.24
CA ILE A 194 -5.05 12.24 3.73
C ILE A 194 -5.91 12.95 4.77
N VAL A 195 -6.88 12.24 5.32
CA VAL A 195 -7.76 12.80 6.35
C VAL A 195 -6.97 13.19 7.60
N ALA A 196 -6.10 12.31 8.11
CA ALA A 196 -5.34 12.55 9.34
C ALA A 196 -4.41 13.77 9.22
N VAL A 197 -3.59 13.85 8.16
CA VAL A 197 -2.65 14.97 7.95
C VAL A 197 -3.42 16.28 7.74
N ALA A 198 -4.49 16.26 6.94
CA ALA A 198 -5.31 17.44 6.74
C ALA A 198 -5.92 17.93 8.05
N LEU A 199 -6.52 17.05 8.86
CA LEU A 199 -7.09 17.42 10.16
C LEU A 199 -6.04 18.04 11.09
N VAL A 200 -4.83 17.48 11.15
CA VAL A 200 -3.74 18.04 11.97
C VAL A 200 -3.39 19.46 11.53
N TRP A 201 -3.21 19.71 10.23
CA TRP A 201 -2.86 21.04 9.73
C TRP A 201 -4.01 22.05 9.80
N LEU A 202 -5.25 21.61 9.60
CA LEU A 202 -6.43 22.45 9.82
C LEU A 202 -6.56 22.84 11.30
N ALA A 203 -6.36 21.89 12.23
CA ALA A 203 -6.36 22.16 13.67
C ALA A 203 -5.25 23.14 14.10
N ARG A 204 -4.09 23.06 13.45
CA ARG A 204 -2.97 23.99 13.63
C ARG A 204 -3.14 25.32 12.87
N ARG A 205 -4.28 25.54 12.20
CA ARG A 205 -4.59 26.73 11.38
C ARG A 205 -3.65 26.95 10.20
N ALA A 206 -2.95 25.91 9.74
CA ALA A 206 -2.09 25.93 8.56
C ALA A 206 -2.92 25.74 7.26
N TRP A 207 -3.94 26.59 7.07
CA TRP A 207 -4.97 26.42 6.03
C TRP A 207 -4.40 26.34 4.61
N ARG A 208 -3.37 27.14 4.31
CA ARG A 208 -2.73 27.16 2.99
C ARG A 208 -1.98 25.86 2.71
N ALA A 209 -1.22 25.34 3.68
CA ALA A 209 -0.53 24.06 3.55
C ALA A 209 -1.55 22.92 3.39
N ALA A 210 -2.61 22.91 4.20
CA ALA A 210 -3.69 21.94 4.07
C ALA A 210 -4.35 21.98 2.68
N ALA A 211 -4.61 23.16 2.12
CA ALA A 211 -5.17 23.31 0.79
C ALA A 211 -4.24 22.77 -0.31
N TRP A 212 -2.94 23.08 -0.26
CA TRP A 212 -1.97 22.54 -1.22
C TRP A 212 -1.83 21.02 -1.13
N TYR A 213 -1.78 20.49 0.09
CA TYR A 213 -1.72 19.07 0.36
C TYR A 213 -2.95 18.32 -0.14
N LEU A 214 -4.15 18.78 0.21
CA LEU A 214 -5.40 18.21 -0.25
C LEU A 214 -5.52 18.29 -1.77
N GLY A 215 -5.20 19.44 -2.35
CA GLY A 215 -5.21 19.64 -3.80
C GLY A 215 -4.30 18.65 -4.52
N ALA A 216 -3.04 18.51 -4.09
CA ALA A 216 -2.11 17.54 -4.67
C ALA A 216 -2.58 16.09 -4.49
N SER A 217 -3.06 15.73 -3.30
CA SER A 217 -3.56 14.37 -3.03
C SER A 217 -4.74 14.01 -3.93
N VAL A 218 -5.70 14.94 -4.08
CA VAL A 218 -6.89 14.76 -4.94
C VAL A 218 -6.48 14.70 -6.41
N VAL A 219 -5.53 15.51 -6.87
CA VAL A 219 -5.06 15.45 -8.26
C VAL A 219 -4.46 14.09 -8.59
N VAL A 220 -3.71 13.47 -7.66
CA VAL A 220 -3.13 12.13 -7.87
C VAL A 220 -4.19 11.02 -7.77
N TRP A 221 -5.11 11.11 -6.81
CA TRP A 221 -6.12 10.07 -6.58
C TRP A 221 -7.30 10.11 -7.56
N SER A 222 -7.76 11.31 -7.94
CA SER A 222 -8.99 11.49 -8.71
C SER A 222 -9.05 10.80 -10.08
N PRO A 223 -7.96 10.64 -10.87
CA PRO A 223 -8.03 9.92 -12.13
C PRO A 223 -8.52 8.48 -11.95
N TRP A 224 -8.05 7.81 -10.89
CA TRP A 224 -8.50 6.47 -10.54
C TRP A 224 -9.97 6.46 -10.10
N LEU A 225 -10.37 7.40 -9.24
CA LEU A 225 -11.76 7.51 -8.77
C LEU A 225 -12.75 7.77 -9.93
N LEU A 226 -12.39 8.66 -10.86
CA LEU A 226 -13.21 8.97 -12.03
C LEU A 226 -13.25 7.79 -13.01
N TRP A 227 -12.14 7.09 -13.20
CA TRP A 227 -12.10 5.91 -14.05
C TRP A 227 -12.94 4.77 -13.44
N SER A 228 -12.80 4.49 -12.15
CA SER A 228 -13.51 3.38 -11.49
C SER A 228 -15.02 3.64 -11.43
N SER A 229 -15.44 4.87 -11.15
CA SER A 229 -16.87 5.25 -11.17
C SER A 229 -17.49 5.11 -12.56
N ARG A 230 -16.77 5.48 -13.63
CA ARG A 230 -17.25 5.33 -15.00
C ARG A 230 -17.43 3.88 -15.43
N HIS A 231 -16.62 2.96 -14.90
CA HIS A 231 -16.67 1.55 -15.29
C HIS A 231 -17.29 0.63 -14.23
N ALA A 232 -17.89 1.18 -13.17
CA ALA A 232 -18.47 0.38 -12.09
C ALA A 232 -19.59 -0.56 -12.58
N HIS A 233 -20.29 -0.16 -13.65
CA HIS A 233 -21.37 -0.91 -14.27
C HIS A 233 -20.89 -2.03 -15.20
N ASP A 234 -19.59 -2.08 -15.54
CA ASP A 234 -19.02 -3.16 -16.36
C ASP A 234 -19.01 -4.49 -15.61
N VAL A 235 -18.96 -4.44 -14.27
CA VAL A 235 -18.96 -5.63 -13.42
C VAL A 235 -20.40 -6.15 -13.27
N PRO A 236 -20.68 -7.41 -13.66
CA PRO A 236 -22.02 -7.99 -13.51
C PRO A 236 -22.52 -7.92 -12.07
N ALA A 237 -23.82 -7.66 -11.87
CA ALA A 237 -24.43 -7.50 -10.55
C ALA A 237 -24.12 -8.66 -9.57
N LEU A 238 -24.09 -9.89 -10.06
CA LEU A 238 -23.76 -11.10 -9.28
C LEU A 238 -22.31 -11.13 -8.77
N LEU A 239 -21.41 -10.37 -9.40
CA LEU A 239 -19.98 -10.32 -9.07
C LEU A 239 -19.57 -9.04 -8.34
N GLN A 240 -20.49 -8.07 -8.17
CA GLN A 240 -20.21 -6.79 -7.52
C GLN A 240 -19.65 -6.94 -6.11
N GLY A 241 -20.06 -7.97 -5.36
CA GLY A 241 -19.54 -8.21 -4.01
C GLY A 241 -18.03 -8.48 -3.96
N SER A 242 -17.48 -9.15 -4.97
CA SER A 242 -16.06 -9.56 -4.98
C SER A 242 -15.20 -8.76 -5.97
N TYR A 243 -15.82 -8.14 -6.98
CA TYR A 243 -15.12 -7.42 -8.06
C TYR A 243 -15.57 -5.95 -8.21
N GLY A 244 -16.65 -5.54 -7.54
CA GLY A 244 -17.18 -4.18 -7.59
C GLY A 244 -16.33 -3.19 -6.81
N GLY A 245 -16.51 -1.90 -7.07
CA GLY A 245 -15.76 -0.86 -6.35
C GLY A 245 -16.27 -0.63 -4.93
N TYR A 246 -15.38 -0.42 -3.97
CA TYR A 246 -15.75 -0.18 -2.56
C TYR A 246 -16.69 1.02 -2.37
N THR A 247 -16.48 2.11 -3.13
CA THR A 247 -17.32 3.31 -3.04
C THR A 247 -18.74 3.06 -3.56
N GLY A 248 -18.87 2.33 -4.68
CA GLY A 248 -20.17 1.97 -5.24
C GLY A 248 -20.97 1.12 -4.27
N TRP A 249 -20.35 0.04 -3.77
CA TRP A 249 -20.97 -0.83 -2.76
C TRP A 249 -21.44 -0.08 -1.51
N PHE A 250 -20.62 0.83 -0.98
CA PHE A 250 -20.98 1.62 0.20
C PHE A 250 -22.14 2.58 -0.09
N MET A 251 -22.09 3.29 -1.22
CA MET A 251 -23.15 4.23 -1.60
C MET A 251 -24.47 3.53 -1.88
N ASP A 252 -24.44 2.37 -2.54
CA ASP A 252 -25.63 1.56 -2.77
C ASP A 252 -26.24 1.08 -1.46
N GLY A 253 -25.41 0.68 -0.50
CA GLY A 253 -25.84 0.31 0.86
C GLY A 253 -26.49 1.48 1.61
N VAL A 254 -25.90 2.67 1.53
CA VAL A 254 -26.46 3.89 2.14
C VAL A 254 -27.76 4.32 1.46
N HIS A 255 -27.84 4.26 0.13
CA HIS A 255 -29.05 4.61 -0.62
C HIS A 255 -30.19 3.64 -0.36
N ALA A 256 -29.91 2.33 -0.30
CA ALA A 256 -30.93 1.31 -0.09
C ALA A 256 -31.37 1.22 1.38
N GLY A 257 -30.44 1.36 2.33
CA GLY A 257 -30.68 1.09 3.74
C GLY A 257 -30.65 2.31 4.67
N GLY A 258 -30.29 3.49 4.19
CA GLY A 258 -30.31 4.75 4.92
C GLY A 258 -29.52 4.72 6.25
N LEU A 259 -30.02 5.48 7.23
CA LEU A 259 -29.46 5.53 8.59
C LEU A 259 -29.43 4.15 9.29
N PRO A 260 -30.45 3.28 9.17
CA PRO A 260 -30.40 1.92 9.73
C PRO A 260 -29.20 1.11 9.26
N PHE A 261 -28.86 1.15 7.96
CA PHE A 261 -27.68 0.48 7.42
C PHE A 261 -26.39 1.00 8.07
N LEU A 262 -26.23 2.32 8.20
CA LEU A 262 -25.06 2.93 8.82
C LEU A 262 -24.91 2.50 10.29
N VAL A 263 -26.00 2.56 11.06
CA VAL A 263 -26.01 2.15 12.48
C VAL A 263 -25.69 0.66 12.61
N ALA A 264 -26.26 -0.19 11.75
CA ALA A 264 -25.97 -1.62 11.74
C ALA A 264 -24.49 -1.89 11.41
N THR A 265 -23.95 -1.26 10.36
CA THR A 265 -22.54 -1.38 9.99
C THR A 265 -21.63 -0.96 11.15
N ILE A 266 -21.89 0.19 11.79
CA ILE A 266 -21.10 0.63 12.95
C ILE A 266 -21.21 -0.37 14.10
N ARG A 267 -22.43 -0.80 14.45
CA ARG A 267 -22.67 -1.72 15.57
C ARG A 267 -21.97 -3.07 15.36
N VAL A 268 -22.07 -3.65 14.17
CA VAL A 268 -21.42 -4.95 13.87
C VAL A 268 -19.90 -4.84 13.96
N ASN A 269 -19.32 -3.73 13.49
CA ASN A 269 -17.88 -3.53 13.57
C ASN A 269 -17.42 -3.19 14.99
N ALA A 270 -18.19 -2.40 15.75
CA ALA A 270 -17.84 -2.02 17.13
C ALA A 270 -17.93 -3.19 18.12
N VAL A 271 -18.83 -4.15 17.90
CA VAL A 271 -18.97 -5.34 18.76
C VAL A 271 -17.89 -6.40 18.47
N ARG A 272 -17.22 -6.30 17.33
CA ARG A 272 -16.15 -7.22 16.90
C ARG A 272 -14.73 -6.70 17.16
N LEU A 273 -14.59 -5.45 17.63
CA LEU A 273 -13.34 -4.85 18.12
C LEU A 273 -13.17 -5.18 19.61
#